data_AF-A0A659SC17-F1
#
_entry.id   AF-A0A659SC17-F1
#
_cell.length_a   1.000
_cell.length_b   1.000
_cell.length_c   1.000
_cell.angle_alpha   90.00
_cell.angle_beta   90.00
_cell.angle_gamma   90.00
#
_symmetry.space_group_name_H-M   'P 1'
#
loop_
_entity.id
_entity.type
_entity.pdbx_description
1 polymer ?
#
loop_
_entity_poly.entity_id
_entity_poly.type
_entity_poly.pdbx_seq_one_letter_code
_entity_poly.pdbx_strand_id
1 'polypeptide(L)'
;TCIRDSCCTLGGNIETVAIDGDFDACQALVKQAFDDEELKMALGLNSANSINISRLLAQICYYFEAVAQLPQEARNQLVISVPSGNFGDLTAGLLAKSIGLPVKRFIAATNVNDTVPRFLHDGKWAPKATPGARASAMEGRPPTAWPPG
;
A
#
# COMPACT_ATOMS: atom_id res chain seq x y z
N THR A 1 -4.95 -15.14 21.15
CA THR A 1 -6.06 -15.68 20.33
C THR A 1 -5.99 -15.04 18.97
N CYS A 2 -5.56 -15.77 17.95
CA CYS A 2 -5.35 -15.23 16.60
C CYS A 2 -6.71 -14.99 15.91
N ILE A 3 -7.02 -13.74 15.56
CA ILE A 3 -8.23 -13.38 14.80
C ILE A 3 -7.81 -13.22 13.33
N ARG A 4 -7.72 -14.30 12.53
CA ARG A 4 -7.31 -14.22 11.10
C ARG A 4 -7.85 -15.39 10.24
N ASP A 5 -9.12 -15.34 9.89
CA ASP A 5 -9.84 -16.46 9.27
C ASP A 5 -9.48 -16.80 7.80
N SER A 6 -8.83 -15.91 7.03
CA SER A 6 -8.60 -16.15 5.59
C SER A 6 -7.22 -16.71 5.20
N CYS A 7 -6.13 -16.36 5.89
CA CYS A 7 -4.80 -16.87 5.54
C CYS A 7 -4.36 -18.07 6.39
N CYS A 8 -4.89 -18.22 7.61
CA CYS A 8 -4.47 -19.25 8.56
C CYS A 8 -5.13 -20.62 8.32
N THR A 9 -6.00 -20.73 7.32
CA THR A 9 -6.80 -21.94 7.03
C THR A 9 -6.46 -22.57 5.67
N LEU A 10 -5.57 -21.96 4.89
CA LEU A 10 -5.32 -22.35 3.49
C LEU A 10 -4.50 -23.65 3.35
N GLY A 11 -3.57 -23.94 4.28
CA GLY A 11 -2.75 -25.15 4.27
C GLY A 11 -1.87 -25.34 3.03
N GLY A 12 -1.25 -26.52 2.88
CA GLY A 12 -0.42 -26.84 1.72
C GLY A 12 0.94 -26.13 1.72
N ASN A 13 1.15 -25.20 0.79
CA ASN A 13 2.37 -24.40 0.67
C ASN A 13 2.35 -23.11 1.51
N ILE A 14 1.35 -22.95 2.40
CA ILE A 14 1.17 -21.78 3.24
C ILE A 14 1.41 -22.17 4.69
N GLU A 15 2.43 -21.58 5.29
CA GLU A 15 2.77 -21.73 6.70
C GLU A 15 2.53 -20.40 7.43
N THR A 16 1.72 -20.43 8.49
CA THR A 16 1.41 -19.23 9.28
C THR A 16 2.01 -19.32 10.66
N VAL A 17 2.86 -18.35 11.00
CA VAL A 17 3.48 -18.24 12.32
C VAL A 17 2.79 -17.16 13.14
N ALA A 18 2.30 -17.53 14.33
CA ALA A 18 1.75 -16.58 15.29
C ALA A 18 2.89 -16.04 16.16
N ILE A 19 3.19 -14.75 16.02
CA ILE A 19 4.17 -14.06 16.84
C ILE A 19 3.46 -13.39 18.01
N ASP A 20 3.95 -13.62 19.22
CA ASP A 20 3.49 -12.93 20.42
C ASP A 20 4.14 -11.54 20.51
N GLY A 21 3.55 -10.60 19.78
CA GLY A 21 4.06 -9.25 19.62
C GLY A 21 3.15 -8.41 18.73
N ASP A 22 3.51 -7.14 18.56
CA ASP A 22 2.79 -6.26 17.64
C ASP A 22 3.21 -6.48 16.17
N PHE A 23 2.57 -5.74 15.27
CA PHE A 23 2.85 -5.83 13.84
C PHE A 23 4.27 -5.37 13.48
N ASP A 24 4.82 -4.40 14.21
CA ASP A 24 6.14 -3.85 13.94
C ASP A 24 7.23 -4.87 14.33
N ALA A 25 7.04 -5.60 15.43
CA ALA A 25 7.88 -6.73 15.79
C ALA A 25 7.87 -7.81 14.69
N CYS A 26 6.70 -8.12 14.11
CA CYS A 26 6.60 -9.05 12.99
C CYS A 26 7.40 -8.55 11.77
N GLN A 27 7.30 -7.25 11.44
CA GLN A 27 8.05 -6.67 10.31
C GLN A 27 9.56 -6.64 10.56
N ALA A 28 9.99 -6.39 11.80
CA ALA A 28 11.40 -6.38 12.19
C ALA A 28 12.03 -7.77 12.01
N LEU A 29 11.34 -8.83 12.45
CA LEU A 29 11.79 -10.21 12.27
C LEU A 29 11.92 -10.59 10.80
N VAL A 30 10.96 -10.19 9.96
CA VAL A 30 11.05 -10.41 8.52
C VAL A 30 12.28 -9.69 7.94
N LYS A 31 12.50 -8.42 8.29
CA LYS A 31 13.69 -7.67 7.81
C LYS A 31 14.99 -8.34 8.23
N GLN A 32 15.09 -8.75 9.49
CA GLN A 32 16.25 -9.47 10.02
C GLN A 32 16.51 -10.76 9.23
N ALA A 33 15.47 -11.52 8.88
CA ALA A 33 15.61 -12.72 8.05
C ALA A 33 16.08 -12.39 6.61
N PHE A 34 15.75 -11.22 6.06
CA PHE A 34 16.26 -10.74 4.77
C PHE A 34 17.69 -10.21 4.82
N ASP A 35 18.21 -9.86 6.01
CA ASP A 35 19.60 -9.43 6.17
C ASP A 35 20.56 -10.62 6.38
N ASP A 36 20.04 -11.82 6.64
CA ASP A 36 20.81 -13.06 6.75
C ASP A 36 21.05 -13.72 5.38
N GLU A 37 22.30 -13.64 4.89
CA GLU A 37 22.69 -14.19 3.59
C GLU A 37 22.63 -15.72 3.52
N GLU A 38 22.94 -16.41 4.63
CA GLU A 38 22.92 -17.87 4.67
C GLU A 38 21.48 -18.39 4.58
N LEU A 39 20.57 -17.74 5.30
CA LEU A 39 19.14 -18.04 5.27
C LEU A 39 18.51 -17.71 3.91
N LYS A 40 18.90 -16.58 3.28
CA LYS A 40 18.44 -16.21 1.94
C LYS A 40 18.82 -17.24 0.89
N MET A 41 20.05 -17.72 0.91
CA MET A 41 20.53 -18.72 -0.05
C MET A 41 19.90 -20.09 0.20
N ALA A 42 19.73 -20.49 1.46
CA ALA A 42 19.17 -21.81 1.81
C ALA A 42 17.68 -21.94 1.46
N LEU A 43 16.88 -20.87 1.65
CA LEU A 43 15.43 -20.91 1.49
C LEU A 43 14.90 -20.16 0.27
N GLY A 44 15.74 -19.41 -0.45
CA GLY A 44 15.29 -18.56 -1.55
C GLY A 44 14.32 -17.48 -1.10
N LEU A 45 14.58 -16.86 0.06
CA LEU A 45 13.68 -15.89 0.69
C LEU A 45 13.36 -14.75 -0.28
N ASN A 46 12.06 -14.56 -0.54
CA ASN A 46 11.54 -13.45 -1.34
C ASN A 46 10.34 -12.81 -0.63
N SER A 47 10.22 -11.49 -0.73
CA SER A 47 9.22 -10.72 0.01
C SER A 47 8.03 -10.38 -0.87
N ALA A 48 6.83 -10.76 -0.42
CA ALA A 48 5.58 -10.31 -1.03
C ALA A 48 5.19 -8.86 -0.62
N ASN A 49 6.02 -8.20 0.21
CA ASN A 49 5.71 -6.85 0.71
C ASN A 49 5.92 -5.76 -0.35
N SER A 50 5.33 -4.61 -0.04
CA SER A 50 4.99 -3.44 -0.87
C SER A 50 6.08 -2.71 -1.66
N ILE A 51 7.29 -3.26 -1.78
CA ILE A 51 8.40 -2.66 -2.54
C ILE A 51 8.49 -3.26 -3.95
N ASN A 52 7.66 -4.26 -4.27
CA ASN A 52 7.65 -4.82 -5.62
C ASN A 52 6.93 -3.88 -6.60
N ILE A 53 7.70 -3.31 -7.55
CA ILE A 53 7.20 -2.51 -8.68
C ILE A 53 6.06 -3.21 -9.43
N SER A 54 6.06 -4.55 -9.45
CA SER A 54 5.01 -5.36 -10.07
C SER A 54 3.63 -5.09 -9.46
N ARG A 55 3.56 -4.78 -8.16
CA ARG A 55 2.29 -4.43 -7.52
C ARG A 55 1.81 -3.07 -7.99
N LEU A 56 2.72 -2.09 -8.08
CA LEU A 56 2.39 -0.76 -8.59
C LEU A 56 1.93 -0.82 -10.05
N LEU A 57 2.60 -1.62 -10.88
CA LEU A 57 2.24 -1.83 -12.30
C LEU A 57 0.88 -2.53 -12.45
N ALA A 58 0.63 -3.59 -11.69
CA ALA A 58 -0.68 -4.26 -11.69
C ALA A 58 -1.80 -3.29 -11.27
N GLN A 59 -1.50 -2.38 -10.34
CA GLN A 59 -2.46 -1.38 -9.89
C GLN A 59 -2.79 -0.33 -10.96
N ILE A 60 -1.83 0.04 -11.82
CA ILE A 60 -2.09 0.96 -12.95
C ILE A 60 -3.15 0.37 -13.90
N CYS A 61 -3.13 -0.94 -14.15
CA CYS A 61 -4.01 -1.59 -15.11
C CYS A 61 -5.50 -1.37 -14.81
N TYR A 62 -5.93 -1.46 -13.55
CA TYR A 62 -7.35 -1.28 -13.23
C TYR A 62 -7.83 0.17 -13.37
N TYR A 63 -6.94 1.16 -13.31
CA TYR A 63 -7.32 2.55 -13.59
C TYR A 63 -7.69 2.73 -15.07
N PHE A 64 -6.95 2.11 -15.98
CA PHE A 64 -7.27 2.12 -17.42
C PHE A 64 -8.58 1.40 -17.69
N GLU A 65 -8.76 0.23 -17.10
CA GLU A 65 -9.98 -0.56 -17.22
C GLU A 65 -11.21 0.21 -16.70
N ALA A 66 -11.11 0.82 -15.52
CA ALA A 66 -12.19 1.62 -14.95
C ALA A 66 -12.59 2.81 -15.84
N VAL A 67 -11.61 3.49 -16.47
CA VAL A 67 -11.89 4.58 -17.41
C VAL A 67 -12.49 4.07 -18.73
N ALA A 68 -12.06 2.91 -19.20
CA ALA A 68 -12.59 2.28 -20.42
C ALA A 68 -14.09 1.96 -20.29
N GLN A 69 -14.53 1.57 -19.09
CA GLN A 69 -15.94 1.29 -18.79
C GLN A 69 -16.82 2.54 -18.70
N LEU A 70 -16.24 3.74 -18.63
CA LEU A 70 -17.01 4.99 -18.60
C LEU A 70 -17.34 5.48 -20.02
N PRO A 71 -18.53 6.10 -20.20
CA PRO A 71 -18.90 6.74 -21.46
C PRO A 71 -17.99 7.95 -21.73
N GLN A 72 -17.81 8.29 -23.02
CA GLN A 72 -16.80 9.27 -23.45
C GLN A 72 -17.01 10.65 -22.83
N GLU A 73 -18.27 11.03 -22.59
CA GLU A 73 -18.68 12.29 -21.96
C GLU A 73 -18.21 12.38 -20.50
N ALA A 74 -18.15 11.26 -19.79
CA ALA A 74 -17.72 11.20 -18.39
C ALA A 74 -16.19 11.19 -18.23
N ARG A 75 -15.43 10.77 -19.23
CA ARG A 75 -13.96 10.64 -19.16
C ARG A 75 -13.28 12.00 -18.96
N ASN A 76 -13.76 13.06 -19.60
CA ASN A 76 -13.11 14.38 -19.57
C ASN A 76 -13.25 15.13 -18.23
N GLN A 77 -14.18 14.72 -17.37
CA GLN A 77 -14.42 15.35 -16.06
C GLN A 77 -14.21 14.38 -14.89
N LEU A 78 -13.57 13.23 -15.15
CA LEU A 78 -13.43 12.18 -14.16
C LEU A 78 -12.61 12.61 -12.94
N VAL A 79 -13.18 12.40 -11.76
CA VAL A 79 -12.52 12.58 -10.46
C VAL A 79 -12.50 11.24 -9.74
N ILE A 80 -11.32 10.81 -9.30
CA ILE A 80 -11.15 9.51 -8.62
C ILE A 80 -10.78 9.76 -7.16
N SER A 81 -11.56 9.18 -6.24
CA SER A 81 -11.27 9.20 -4.81
C SER A 81 -10.70 7.87 -4.37
N VAL A 82 -9.50 7.90 -3.78
CA VAL A 82 -8.76 6.70 -3.38
C VAL A 82 -8.61 6.69 -1.86
N PRO A 83 -9.23 5.73 -1.14
CA PRO A 83 -8.97 5.54 0.28
C PRO A 83 -7.51 5.11 0.45
N SER A 84 -6.69 5.98 1.03
CA SER A 84 -5.23 5.84 1.05
C SER A 84 -4.69 5.67 2.48
N GLY A 85 -4.11 4.50 2.78
CA GLY A 85 -3.28 4.29 3.97
C GLY A 85 -1.79 4.41 3.63
N ASN A 86 -1.28 3.51 2.79
CA ASN A 86 0.13 3.45 2.36
C ASN A 86 0.41 4.11 1.00
N PHE A 87 -0.58 4.78 0.40
CA PHE A 87 -0.48 5.55 -0.84
C PHE A 87 -0.07 4.81 -2.12
N GLY A 88 0.27 3.53 -2.09
CA GLY A 88 0.65 2.78 -3.31
C GLY A 88 -0.43 2.79 -4.41
N ASP A 89 -1.71 2.67 -4.04
CA ASP A 89 -2.83 2.75 -4.98
C ASP A 89 -2.95 4.15 -5.60
N LEU A 90 -2.91 5.21 -4.78
CA LEU A 90 -2.95 6.58 -5.28
C LEU A 90 -1.75 6.89 -6.19
N THR A 91 -0.55 6.41 -5.84
CA THR A 91 0.65 6.54 -6.68
C THR A 91 0.46 5.84 -8.02
N ALA A 92 -0.15 4.64 -8.05
CA ALA A 92 -0.48 3.97 -9.31
C ALA A 92 -1.46 4.81 -10.15
N GLY A 93 -2.49 5.41 -9.54
CA GLY A 93 -3.41 6.30 -10.25
C GLY A 93 -2.73 7.55 -10.82
N LEU A 94 -1.82 8.16 -10.06
CA LEU A 94 -1.03 9.31 -10.53
C LEU A 94 -0.10 8.92 -11.68
N LEU A 95 0.54 7.74 -11.62
CA LEU A 95 1.32 7.21 -12.72
C LEU A 95 0.46 6.95 -13.95
N ALA A 96 -0.72 6.35 -13.80
CA ALA A 96 -1.67 6.13 -14.88
C ALA A 96 -2.03 7.45 -15.59
N LYS A 97 -2.27 8.52 -14.82
CA LYS A 97 -2.48 9.86 -15.37
C LYS A 97 -1.24 10.40 -16.09
N SER A 98 -0.04 10.19 -15.55
CA SER A 98 1.22 10.64 -16.17
C SER A 98 1.49 9.97 -17.52
N ILE A 99 1.02 8.73 -17.72
CA ILE A 99 1.17 7.98 -18.98
C ILE A 99 -0.02 8.16 -19.95
N GLY A 100 -0.97 9.05 -19.64
CA GLY A 100 -2.01 9.50 -20.60
C GLY A 100 -3.46 9.21 -20.21
N LEU A 101 -3.73 8.68 -19.02
CA LEU A 101 -5.11 8.44 -18.58
C LEU A 101 -5.86 9.77 -18.34
N PRO A 102 -7.05 10.00 -18.94
CA PRO A 102 -7.79 11.24 -18.80
C PRO A 102 -8.48 11.32 -17.43
N VAL A 103 -7.74 11.80 -16.42
CA VAL A 103 -8.26 12.03 -15.06
C VAL A 103 -8.07 13.49 -14.67
N LYS A 104 -9.19 14.19 -14.40
CA LYS A 104 -9.16 15.59 -14.01
C LYS A 104 -8.45 15.77 -12.67
N ARG A 105 -8.83 14.99 -11.65
CA ARG A 105 -8.30 15.13 -10.28
C ARG A 105 -8.35 13.81 -9.53
N PHE A 106 -7.38 13.64 -8.62
CA PHE A 106 -7.41 12.61 -7.59
C PHE A 106 -7.72 13.21 -6.22
N ILE A 107 -8.43 12.47 -5.39
CA ILE A 107 -8.69 12.79 -3.99
C ILE A 107 -8.05 11.71 -3.13
N ALA A 108 -7.11 12.11 -2.27
CA ALA A 108 -6.51 11.23 -1.27
C ALA A 108 -7.41 11.20 -0.02
N ALA A 109 -8.29 10.20 0.09
CA ALA A 109 -9.13 10.03 1.26
C ALA A 109 -8.34 9.31 2.36
N THR A 110 -7.93 10.05 3.39
CA THR A 110 -7.16 9.53 4.54
C THR A 110 -8.03 9.50 5.80
N ASN A 111 -7.66 8.63 6.75
CA ASN A 111 -8.22 8.65 8.10
C ASN A 111 -7.47 9.69 8.96
N VAL A 112 -7.47 9.54 10.28
CA VAL A 112 -6.70 10.42 11.20
C VAL A 112 -5.19 10.44 10.92
N ASN A 113 -4.66 9.51 10.12
CA ASN A 113 -3.28 9.54 9.63
C ASN A 113 -3.15 10.48 8.42
N ASP A 114 -2.90 11.75 8.71
CA ASP A 114 -2.84 12.89 7.78
C ASP A 114 -1.41 13.19 7.26
N THR A 115 -0.48 12.25 7.37
CA THR A 115 0.96 12.48 7.08
C THR A 115 1.22 12.96 5.66
N VAL A 116 0.59 12.34 4.65
CA VAL A 116 0.78 12.74 3.23
C VAL A 116 -0.02 13.99 2.86
N PRO A 117 -1.30 14.17 3.28
CA PRO A 117 -1.98 15.45 3.09
C PRO A 117 -1.19 16.64 3.62
N ARG A 118 -0.56 16.50 4.80
CA ARG A 118 0.32 17.54 5.35
C ARG A 118 1.56 17.75 4.48
N PHE A 119 2.27 16.67 4.12
CA PHE A 119 3.41 16.75 3.21
C PHE A 119 3.07 17.42 1.87
N LEU A 120 1.92 17.12 1.26
CA LEU A 120 1.49 17.74 0.01
C LEU A 120 1.15 19.23 0.17
N HIS A 121 0.84 19.68 1.38
CA HIS A 121 0.52 21.07 1.67
C HIS A 121 1.77 21.91 2.01
N ASP A 122 2.69 21.38 2.81
CA ASP A 122 3.83 22.14 3.36
C ASP A 122 5.22 21.60 2.96
N GLY A 123 5.28 20.49 2.23
CA GLY A 123 6.52 19.82 1.83
C GLY A 123 7.27 19.11 2.96
N LYS A 124 6.71 19.10 4.18
CA LYS A 124 7.41 18.59 5.38
C LYS A 124 6.93 17.18 5.72
N TRP A 125 7.89 16.26 5.75
CA TRP A 125 7.63 14.90 6.18
C TRP A 125 7.65 14.81 7.71
N ALA A 126 6.46 14.72 8.33
CA ALA A 126 6.32 14.64 9.78
C ALA A 126 5.22 13.62 10.19
N PRO A 127 5.49 12.31 10.19
CA PRO A 127 4.52 11.31 10.60
C PRO A 127 4.12 11.46 12.07
N LYS A 128 2.83 11.31 12.38
CA LYS A 128 2.29 11.29 13.75
C LYS A 128 2.04 9.84 14.18
N ALA A 129 2.15 9.58 15.48
CA ALA A 129 1.65 8.32 16.05
C ALA A 129 0.12 8.30 15.97
N THR A 130 -0.45 7.28 15.32
CA THR A 130 -1.88 7.21 15.02
C THR A 130 -2.62 6.46 16.14
N PRO A 131 -3.63 7.05 16.82
CA PRO A 131 -4.50 6.29 17.71
C PRO A 131 -5.40 5.35 16.90
N GLY A 132 -5.64 4.15 17.42
CA GLY A 132 -6.38 3.09 16.73
C GLY A 132 -7.70 3.57 16.11
N ALA A 133 -7.81 3.43 14.79
CA ALA A 133 -8.96 3.91 14.03
C ALA A 133 -9.75 2.72 13.45
N ARG A 134 -11.06 2.86 13.31
CA ARG A 134 -11.99 1.78 12.89
C ARG A 134 -11.70 1.14 11.52
N ALA A 135 -10.73 1.66 10.75
CA ALA A 135 -10.26 1.12 9.47
C ALA A 135 -8.82 0.58 9.62
N SER A 136 -8.68 -0.62 10.20
CA SER A 136 -7.39 -1.23 10.57
C SER A 136 -6.44 -1.46 9.38
N ALA A 137 -6.96 -1.62 8.16
CA ALA A 137 -6.15 -1.79 6.95
C ALA A 137 -5.36 -0.51 6.56
N MET A 138 -5.68 0.64 7.15
CA MET A 138 -5.06 1.93 6.89
C MET A 138 -4.17 2.42 8.05
N GLU A 139 -3.88 1.55 9.03
CA GLU A 139 -3.12 1.92 10.24
C GLU A 139 -1.59 1.97 10.05
N GLY A 140 -0.99 2.93 10.76
CA GLY A 140 0.30 2.80 11.43
C GLY A 140 1.59 2.89 10.62
N ARG A 141 1.57 2.87 9.28
CA ARG A 141 2.83 2.88 8.52
C ARG A 141 3.16 4.26 7.94
N PRO A 142 4.42 4.72 8.03
CA PRO A 142 4.89 5.78 7.14
C PRO A 142 4.70 5.30 5.70
N PRO A 143 4.26 6.17 4.77
CA PRO A 143 4.00 5.79 3.38
C PRO A 143 5.24 5.18 2.71
N THR A 144 5.37 3.86 2.75
CA THR A 144 6.54 3.12 2.24
C THR A 144 6.69 3.19 0.72
N ALA A 145 5.63 3.61 0.01
CA ALA A 145 5.61 3.75 -1.45
C ALA A 145 5.79 5.22 -1.91
N TRP A 146 6.01 6.16 -0.98
CA TRP A 146 6.33 7.55 -1.30
C TRP A 146 7.84 7.78 -1.15
N PRO A 147 8.56 8.23 -2.18
CA PRO A 147 9.98 8.51 -2.04
C PRO A 147 10.19 9.70 -1.09
N PRO A 148 11.07 9.60 -0.08
CA PRO A 148 11.55 10.79 0.61
C PRO A 148 12.34 11.62 -0.41
N GLY A 149 11.97 12.89 -0.54
CA GLY A 149 12.72 13.86 -1.35
C GLY A 149 14.09 14.16 -0.78
#